data_AF-A0A168L828-F1
#
_entry.id   AF-A0A168L828-F1
#
_cell.length_a   1.000
_cell.length_b   1.000
_cell.length_c   1.000
_cell.angle_alpha   90.00
_cell.angle_beta   90.00
_cell.angle_gamma   90.00
#
_symmetry.space_group_name_H-M   'P 1'
#
loop_
_entity.id
_entity.type
_entity.pdbx_description
1 polymer ?
#
loop_
_entity_poly.entity_id
_entity_poly.type
_entity_poly.pdbx_seq_one_letter_code
_entity_poly.pdbx_strand_id
1 'polypeptide(L)'
;MCLVRGVVGESAHHSSGGMYFPVMTSRCKYRLLDEYKNGGENGIAASAVASLNTFSGPHFFGLDEMHMIGHGLAKMLFTLFQPVKKNDMSNDRDKRRYNTTFDYPFSLDDLEIKSVGNDMLLSRPNIPLSFFHGNWDNIEKHQSARAVDWMDFLLFVVPTLVIPSVHLSIAREKLNNLIISVHLCLSWELSPSDILFIKESISSFQAFLITHILQGTLSRRCFTINIHYLGHIVFMIGRLGPLPSYSC
;
A
#
# COMPACT_ATOMS: atom_id res chain seq x y z
N MET A 1 5.02 9.71 13.40
CA MET A 1 4.58 11.12 13.47
C MET A 1 3.86 11.41 12.15
N CYS A 2 2.60 11.86 12.17
CA CYS A 2 1.84 12.11 10.94
C CYS A 2 2.00 13.56 10.46
N LEU A 3 2.00 13.78 9.13
CA LEU A 3 2.08 15.08 8.46
C LEU A 3 0.76 15.88 8.53
N VAL A 4 -0.37 15.19 8.56
CA VAL A 4 -1.70 15.81 8.49
C VAL A 4 -2.43 15.76 9.83
N ARG A 5 -3.41 16.65 10.00
CA ARG A 5 -4.21 16.80 11.21
C ARG A 5 -5.35 15.78 11.31
N GLY A 6 -5.85 15.57 12.53
CA GLY A 6 -7.11 14.87 12.79
C GLY A 6 -7.10 13.37 12.51
N VAL A 7 -5.92 12.76 12.40
CA VAL A 7 -5.79 11.34 12.09
C VAL A 7 -5.83 10.55 13.39
N VAL A 8 -6.95 9.88 13.63
CA VAL A 8 -7.12 8.92 14.72
C VAL A 8 -7.20 7.53 14.11
N GLY A 9 -6.39 6.61 14.62
CA GLY A 9 -6.51 5.21 14.21
C GLY A 9 -7.78 4.59 14.81
N GLU A 10 -8.51 3.84 14.01
CA GLU A 10 -9.65 3.05 14.45
C GLU A 10 -9.20 1.61 14.73
N SER A 11 -9.53 1.08 15.90
CA SER A 11 -9.32 -0.35 16.18
C SER A 11 -10.33 -1.20 15.41
N ALA A 12 -9.89 -2.36 14.87
CA ALA A 12 -10.85 -3.29 14.26
C ALA A 12 -11.85 -3.88 15.27
N HIS A 13 -11.48 -4.10 16.55
CA HIS A 13 -12.34 -4.54 17.66
C HIS A 13 -11.62 -4.35 19.02
N HIS A 14 -12.39 -4.12 20.10
CA HIS A 14 -11.92 -3.76 21.45
C HIS A 14 -10.87 -4.67 22.14
N SER A 15 -10.53 -5.85 21.60
CA SER A 15 -9.68 -6.81 22.31
C SER A 15 -8.58 -7.49 21.49
N SER A 16 -8.42 -7.22 20.19
CA SER A 16 -7.29 -7.78 19.41
C SER A 16 -7.13 -7.24 17.97
N GLY A 17 -7.92 -6.24 17.57
CA GLY A 17 -7.84 -5.68 16.23
C GLY A 17 -6.76 -4.61 16.13
N GLY A 18 -5.83 -4.75 15.19
CA GLY A 18 -4.86 -3.70 14.85
C GLY A 18 -5.49 -2.32 14.57
N MET A 19 -4.66 -1.31 14.38
CA MET A 19 -5.10 0.07 14.14
C MET A 19 -5.13 0.39 12.64
N TYR A 20 -6.24 0.97 12.19
CA TYR A 20 -6.50 1.28 10.78
C TYR A 20 -6.86 2.75 10.61
N PHE A 21 -6.60 3.31 9.43
CA PHE A 21 -6.62 4.76 9.24
C PHE A 21 -7.43 5.15 7.99
N PRO A 22 -8.74 4.83 7.89
CA PRO A 22 -9.56 4.97 6.69
C PRO A 22 -9.87 6.45 6.34
N VAL A 23 -8.82 7.22 6.08
CA VAL A 23 -8.84 8.65 5.83
C VAL A 23 -7.92 8.94 4.64
N MET A 24 -8.43 9.72 3.69
CA MET A 24 -7.62 10.23 2.58
C MET A 24 -6.71 11.35 3.06
N THR A 25 -5.41 11.14 3.00
CA THR A 25 -4.43 12.15 3.44
C THR A 25 -4.53 13.45 2.65
N SER A 26 -4.85 13.35 1.35
CA SER A 26 -5.01 14.50 0.45
C SER A 26 -6.19 15.41 0.80
N ARG A 27 -7.12 14.96 1.64
CA ARG A 27 -8.24 15.76 2.15
C ARG A 27 -7.96 16.39 3.52
N CYS A 28 -6.85 16.02 4.16
CA CYS A 28 -6.51 16.51 5.48
C CYS A 28 -5.62 17.75 5.40
N LYS A 29 -5.76 18.64 6.38
CA LYS A 29 -4.88 19.81 6.51
C LYS A 29 -3.51 19.39 7.04
N TYR A 30 -2.45 20.04 6.57
CA TYR A 30 -1.11 19.86 7.15
C TYR A 30 -1.05 20.38 8.58
N ARG A 31 -0.21 19.73 9.39
CA ARG A 31 0.15 20.22 10.72
C ARG A 31 1.10 21.40 10.63
N LEU A 32 0.92 22.35 11.52
CA LEU A 32 1.86 23.43 11.81
C LEU A 32 3.03 22.89 12.63
N LEU A 33 4.16 23.58 12.57
CA LEU A 33 5.39 23.16 13.24
C LEU A 33 5.21 22.98 14.76
N ASP A 34 4.49 23.91 15.40
CA ASP A 34 4.25 23.87 16.85
C ASP A 34 3.31 22.72 17.27
N GLU A 35 2.44 22.25 16.36
CA GLU A 35 1.58 21.09 16.65
C GLU A 35 2.39 19.80 16.79
N TYR A 36 3.61 19.74 16.24
CA TYR A 36 4.54 18.62 16.47
C TYR A 36 5.14 18.64 17.87
N LYS A 37 5.38 19.83 18.42
CA LYS A 37 5.94 20.04 19.76
C LYS A 37 4.90 19.87 20.86
N ASN A 38 3.72 20.46 20.65
CA ASN A 38 2.72 20.64 21.70
C ASN A 38 1.52 19.68 21.58
N GLY A 39 1.45 18.89 20.50
CA GLY A 39 0.25 18.16 20.12
C GLY A 39 -0.74 19.05 19.34
N GLY A 40 -1.80 18.44 18.81
CA GLY A 40 -2.78 19.14 17.98
C GLY A 40 -4.19 18.58 18.12
N GLU A 41 -5.09 18.99 17.23
CA GLU A 41 -6.47 18.48 17.16
C GLU A 41 -6.52 16.95 17.09
N ASN A 42 -7.57 16.35 17.68
CA ASN A 42 -7.85 14.91 17.85
C ASN A 42 -6.88 13.90 17.17
N GLY A 43 -6.25 13.05 17.99
CA GLY A 43 -5.40 11.93 17.54
C GLY A 43 -3.91 12.24 17.39
N ILE A 44 -3.51 13.48 17.62
CA ILE A 44 -2.15 13.95 17.38
C ILE A 44 -1.38 14.15 18.68
N ALA A 45 -0.46 13.25 18.98
CA ALA A 45 0.47 13.40 20.10
C ALA A 45 1.63 14.37 19.77
N ALA A 46 2.11 15.04 20.82
CA ALA A 46 3.40 15.72 20.83
C ALA A 46 4.55 14.72 20.59
N SER A 47 5.69 15.20 20.07
CA SER A 47 6.88 14.39 19.87
C SER A 47 8.11 15.07 20.44
N ALA A 48 8.89 14.33 21.23
CA ALA A 48 10.15 14.82 21.78
C ALA A 48 11.15 15.28 20.70
N VAL A 49 11.16 14.60 19.54
CA VAL A 49 12.03 14.97 18.40
C VAL A 49 11.67 16.33 17.82
N ALA A 50 10.39 16.72 17.91
CA ALA A 50 9.94 18.02 17.41
C ALA A 50 10.48 19.20 18.23
N SER A 51 10.92 18.96 19.47
CA SER A 51 11.51 19.99 20.34
C SER A 51 12.95 20.34 19.98
N LEU A 52 13.59 19.60 19.08
CA LEU A 52 14.95 19.90 18.62
C LEU A 52 14.95 21.14 17.72
N ASN A 53 15.96 22.00 17.88
CA ASN A 53 16.11 23.21 17.06
C ASN A 53 16.33 22.90 15.57
N THR A 54 16.80 21.71 15.25
CA THR A 54 17.03 21.22 13.89
C THR A 54 15.81 20.52 13.27
N PHE A 55 14.72 20.38 14.02
CA PHE A 55 13.52 19.73 13.52
C PHE A 55 12.83 20.61 12.45
N SER A 56 12.69 20.06 11.25
CA SER A 56 12.08 20.73 10.10
C SER A 56 10.85 20.00 9.55
N GLY A 57 10.28 19.07 10.33
CA GLY A 57 9.04 18.35 10.03
C GLY A 57 9.21 16.83 9.94
N PRO A 58 8.11 16.10 9.66
CA PRO A 58 8.05 14.64 9.74
C PRO A 58 8.59 13.91 8.50
N HIS A 59 9.21 14.61 7.55
CA HIS A 59 9.58 14.05 6.25
C HIS A 59 10.52 12.84 6.34
N PHE A 60 11.29 12.72 7.43
CA PHE A 60 12.16 11.57 7.70
C PHE A 60 11.43 10.33 8.28
N PHE A 61 10.20 10.46 8.79
CA PHE A 61 9.53 9.37 9.51
C PHE A 61 8.72 8.42 8.62
N GLY A 62 8.69 8.67 7.31
CA GLY A 62 8.13 7.75 6.30
C GLY A 62 9.19 6.99 5.49
N LEU A 63 10.48 7.19 5.82
CA LEU A 63 11.67 6.73 5.07
C LEU A 63 11.93 5.23 5.09
N ASP A 64 10.88 4.44 5.20
CA ASP A 64 11.05 3.01 5.10
C ASP A 64 10.34 2.51 3.85
N GLU A 65 10.91 2.80 2.68
CA GLU A 65 10.33 2.40 1.39
C GLU A 65 10.28 0.89 1.26
N MET A 66 11.33 0.20 1.74
CA MET A 66 11.36 -1.26 1.79
C MET A 66 10.25 -1.81 2.66
N HIS A 67 10.03 -1.26 3.86
CA HIS A 67 8.99 -1.81 4.74
C HIS A 67 7.59 -1.26 4.43
N MET A 68 7.44 -0.06 3.88
CA MET A 68 6.16 0.54 3.52
C MET A 68 5.66 0.00 2.16
N ILE A 69 6.50 0.00 1.13
CA ILE A 69 6.11 -0.45 -0.22
C ILE A 69 6.29 -1.97 -0.34
N GLY A 70 7.51 -2.48 -0.09
CA GLY A 70 7.80 -3.91 -0.21
C GLY A 70 7.06 -4.74 0.82
N HIS A 71 7.48 -4.68 2.09
CA HIS A 71 6.86 -5.47 3.15
C HIS A 71 5.41 -5.04 3.44
N GLY A 72 5.07 -3.77 3.25
CA GLY A 72 3.78 -3.20 3.60
C GLY A 72 2.74 -3.38 2.50
N LEU A 73 2.88 -2.59 1.43
CA LEU A 73 1.93 -2.54 0.33
C LEU A 73 1.85 -3.87 -0.42
N ALA A 74 2.99 -4.48 -0.78
CA ALA A 74 2.97 -5.71 -1.57
C ALA A 74 2.33 -6.88 -0.83
N LYS A 75 2.65 -7.09 0.45
CA LYS A 75 2.01 -8.14 1.28
C LYS A 75 0.52 -7.89 1.48
N MET A 76 0.14 -6.62 1.66
CA MET A 76 -1.26 -6.26 1.77
C MET A 76 -2.00 -6.58 0.47
N LEU A 77 -1.47 -6.19 -0.70
CA LEU A 77 -2.05 -6.54 -1.99
C LEU A 77 -2.13 -8.06 -2.18
N PHE A 78 -1.05 -8.80 -1.86
CA PHE A 78 -1.06 -10.27 -1.90
C PHE A 78 -2.19 -10.87 -1.04
N THR A 79 -2.46 -10.29 0.13
CA THR A 79 -3.56 -10.72 1.00
C THR A 79 -4.93 -10.34 0.41
N LEU A 80 -5.05 -9.17 -0.22
CA LEU A 80 -6.28 -8.78 -0.93
C LEU A 80 -6.62 -9.73 -2.08
N PHE A 81 -5.61 -10.31 -2.73
CA PHE A 81 -5.82 -11.29 -3.80
C PHE A 81 -6.08 -12.71 -3.30
N GLN A 82 -6.07 -12.96 -1.99
CA GLN A 82 -6.42 -14.26 -1.45
C GLN A 82 -7.90 -14.60 -1.70
N PRO A 83 -8.24 -15.89 -1.88
CA PRO A 83 -9.62 -16.33 -2.04
C PRO A 83 -10.51 -15.77 -0.92
N VAL A 84 -11.69 -15.27 -1.29
CA VAL A 84 -12.63 -14.58 -0.37
C VAL A 84 -12.81 -15.31 0.95
N LYS A 85 -12.93 -16.65 0.92
CA LYS A 85 -13.13 -17.48 2.12
C LYS A 85 -11.98 -17.43 3.12
N LYS A 86 -10.74 -17.25 2.65
CA LYS A 86 -9.51 -17.21 3.47
C LYS A 86 -9.01 -15.79 3.73
N ASN A 87 -9.51 -14.82 2.97
CA ASN A 87 -9.11 -13.43 3.04
C ASN A 87 -9.81 -12.73 4.21
N ASP A 88 -9.04 -12.24 5.18
CA ASP A 88 -9.58 -11.55 6.35
C ASP A 88 -10.01 -10.11 6.04
N MET A 89 -9.60 -9.58 4.89
CA MET A 89 -10.02 -8.29 4.35
C MET A 89 -11.29 -8.36 3.49
N SER A 90 -11.75 -9.56 3.16
CA SER A 90 -13.03 -9.73 2.47
C SER A 90 -14.22 -9.53 3.42
N ASN A 91 -15.36 -9.13 2.87
CA ASN A 91 -16.56 -8.88 3.64
C ASN A 91 -17.29 -10.18 4.03
N ASP A 92 -17.98 -10.16 5.17
CA ASP A 92 -18.68 -11.34 5.69
C ASP A 92 -19.88 -11.77 4.84
N ARG A 93 -20.40 -10.88 3.98
CA ARG A 93 -21.47 -11.23 3.03
C ARG A 93 -20.94 -12.19 1.98
N ASP A 94 -19.82 -11.86 1.35
CA ASP A 94 -19.19 -12.68 0.31
C ASP A 94 -18.60 -13.98 0.87
N LYS A 95 -18.11 -13.99 2.12
CA LYS A 95 -17.68 -15.23 2.80
C LYS A 95 -18.82 -16.24 2.97
N ARG A 96 -20.06 -15.77 3.10
CA ARG A 96 -21.26 -16.62 3.28
C ARG A 96 -21.92 -17.03 1.97
N ARG A 97 -21.58 -16.38 0.86
CA ARG A 97 -22.14 -16.71 -0.46
C ARG A 97 -21.42 -17.92 -1.06
N TYR A 98 -22.22 -18.79 -1.68
CA TYR A 98 -21.74 -19.91 -2.47
C TYR A 98 -22.27 -19.72 -3.91
N ASN A 99 -21.38 -19.87 -4.91
CA ASN A 99 -21.72 -19.89 -6.33
C ASN A 99 -22.35 -18.61 -6.92
N THR A 100 -22.00 -17.43 -6.39
CA THR A 100 -22.39 -16.13 -6.97
C THR A 100 -21.15 -15.25 -7.18
N THR A 101 -21.18 -14.36 -8.16
CA THR A 101 -20.16 -13.32 -8.32
C THR A 101 -20.01 -12.53 -7.02
N PHE A 102 -18.76 -12.39 -6.54
CA PHE A 102 -18.47 -11.67 -5.31
C PHE A 102 -18.57 -10.16 -5.55
N ASP A 103 -19.08 -9.42 -4.56
CA ASP A 103 -19.03 -7.96 -4.59
C ASP A 103 -17.65 -7.43 -4.14
N TYR A 104 -16.78 -8.33 -3.68
CA TYR A 104 -15.41 -8.07 -3.27
C TYR A 104 -14.57 -7.57 -4.45
N PRO A 105 -14.00 -6.35 -4.37
CA PRO A 105 -13.41 -5.67 -5.51
C PRO A 105 -12.11 -6.30 -6.05
N PHE A 106 -11.44 -7.12 -5.24
CA PHE A 106 -10.16 -7.76 -5.59
C PHE A 106 -10.32 -9.27 -5.84
N SER A 107 -11.54 -9.73 -6.09
CA SER A 107 -11.78 -11.11 -6.50
C SER A 107 -11.06 -11.39 -7.83
N LEU A 108 -10.39 -12.53 -7.90
CA LEU A 108 -9.78 -13.03 -9.13
C LEU A 108 -10.78 -13.94 -9.84
N ASP A 109 -10.76 -13.94 -11.17
CA ASP A 109 -11.54 -14.84 -12.01
C ASP A 109 -10.92 -16.26 -11.95
N ASP A 110 -10.22 -16.70 -12.99
CA ASP A 110 -9.69 -18.07 -13.09
C ASP A 110 -8.32 -18.26 -12.39
N LEU A 111 -7.70 -17.17 -11.92
CA LEU A 111 -6.37 -17.22 -11.31
C LEU A 111 -6.45 -17.53 -9.81
N GLU A 112 -5.75 -18.58 -9.40
CA GLU A 112 -5.47 -18.81 -7.99
C GLU A 112 -4.17 -18.11 -7.59
N ILE A 113 -4.22 -17.15 -6.66
CA ILE A 113 -3.01 -16.45 -6.19
C ILE A 113 -1.92 -17.40 -5.64
N LYS A 114 -2.31 -18.63 -5.24
CA LYS A 114 -1.39 -19.68 -4.80
C LYS A 114 -0.58 -20.30 -5.95
N SER A 115 -1.11 -20.31 -7.16
CA SER A 115 -0.38 -20.81 -8.34
C SER A 115 0.68 -19.81 -8.80
N VAL A 116 0.48 -18.51 -8.56
CA VAL A 116 1.41 -17.44 -8.97
C VAL A 116 2.84 -17.67 -8.50
N GLY A 117 3.04 -18.19 -7.29
CA GLY A 117 4.38 -18.52 -6.79
C GLY A 117 5.06 -19.64 -7.58
N ASN A 118 4.30 -20.60 -8.11
CA ASN A 118 4.83 -21.61 -9.03
C ASN A 118 5.11 -21.02 -10.41
N ASP A 119 4.25 -20.12 -10.91
CA ASP A 119 4.45 -19.42 -12.18
C ASP A 119 5.72 -18.55 -12.16
N MET A 120 6.02 -17.93 -11.02
CA MET A 120 7.30 -17.26 -10.78
C MET A 120 8.48 -18.24 -10.93
N LEU A 121 8.43 -19.41 -10.29
CA LEU A 121 9.49 -20.41 -10.42
C LEU A 121 9.66 -20.92 -11.86
N LEU A 122 8.56 -21.16 -12.56
CA LEU A 122 8.57 -21.63 -13.95
C LEU A 122 9.11 -20.59 -14.92
N SER A 123 8.89 -19.30 -14.65
CA SER A 123 9.44 -18.20 -15.45
C SER A 123 10.91 -17.89 -15.16
N ARG A 124 11.44 -18.33 -14.02
CA ARG A 124 12.83 -18.08 -13.58
C ARG A 124 13.91 -18.33 -14.65
N PRO A 125 13.87 -19.39 -15.48
CA PRO A 125 14.88 -19.62 -16.52
C PRO A 125 14.80 -18.62 -17.69
N ASN A 126 13.67 -17.95 -17.88
CA ASN A 126 13.37 -17.10 -19.04
C ASN A 126 13.44 -15.60 -18.73
N ILE A 127 13.69 -15.22 -17.48
CA ILE A 127 13.80 -13.83 -17.07
C ILE A 127 15.27 -13.47 -16.83
N PRO A 128 15.66 -12.21 -17.08
CA PRO A 128 17.03 -11.80 -16.88
C PRO A 128 17.24 -11.49 -15.39
N LEU A 129 17.62 -12.51 -14.60
CA LEU A 129 17.75 -12.44 -13.13
C LEU A 129 18.63 -11.29 -12.62
N SER A 130 19.60 -10.85 -13.42
CA SER A 130 20.47 -9.72 -13.10
C SER A 130 19.75 -8.37 -12.96
N PHE A 131 18.52 -8.25 -13.48
CA PHE A 131 17.70 -7.03 -13.34
C PHE A 131 16.89 -6.99 -12.05
N PHE A 132 16.79 -8.10 -11.33
CA PHE A 132 16.01 -8.21 -10.11
C PHE A 132 16.91 -8.06 -8.90
N HIS A 133 16.44 -7.31 -7.90
CA HIS A 133 17.18 -7.10 -6.66
C HIS A 133 16.85 -8.17 -5.61
N GLY A 134 15.67 -8.76 -5.68
CA GLY A 134 15.23 -9.87 -4.86
C GLY A 134 15.60 -11.23 -5.43
N ASN A 135 15.31 -12.27 -4.64
CA ASN A 135 15.36 -13.65 -5.08
C ASN A 135 14.04 -13.97 -5.79
N TRP A 136 14.11 -14.21 -7.10
CA TRP A 136 12.95 -14.64 -7.88
C TRP A 136 12.56 -16.09 -7.53
N ASP A 137 11.65 -16.20 -6.57
CA ASP A 137 11.25 -17.46 -5.93
C ASP A 137 9.73 -17.50 -5.66
N ASN A 138 9.24 -18.62 -5.13
CA ASN A 138 7.84 -18.79 -4.81
C ASN A 138 7.42 -17.91 -3.62
N ILE A 139 6.77 -16.78 -3.95
CA ILE A 139 6.32 -15.80 -2.95
C ILE A 139 5.26 -16.35 -2.00
N GLU A 140 4.45 -17.34 -2.42
CA GLU A 140 3.44 -17.96 -1.54
C GLU A 140 4.09 -18.75 -0.41
N LYS A 141 5.12 -19.54 -0.74
CA LYS A 141 5.87 -20.36 0.23
C LYS A 141 6.78 -19.55 1.13
N HIS A 142 7.28 -18.42 0.66
CA HIS A 142 8.23 -17.58 1.38
C HIS A 142 7.57 -16.31 1.93
N GLN A 143 6.59 -16.45 2.83
CA GLN A 143 5.95 -15.28 3.46
C GLN A 143 6.91 -14.44 4.33
N SER A 144 8.02 -15.03 4.78
CA SER A 144 9.13 -14.35 5.45
C SER A 144 10.19 -13.77 4.49
N ALA A 145 9.90 -13.73 3.18
CA ALA A 145 10.80 -13.15 2.18
C ALA A 145 11.10 -11.67 2.49
N ARG A 146 12.26 -11.23 1.99
CA ARG A 146 12.79 -9.89 2.24
C ARG A 146 11.94 -8.87 1.50
N ALA A 147 11.95 -7.62 1.95
CA ALA A 147 11.20 -6.55 1.29
C ALA A 147 11.53 -6.39 -0.20
N VAL A 148 12.78 -6.61 -0.62
CA VAL A 148 13.17 -6.60 -2.05
C VAL A 148 12.51 -7.72 -2.86
N ASP A 149 12.31 -8.90 -2.26
CA ASP A 149 11.63 -10.03 -2.93
C ASP A 149 10.14 -9.69 -3.14
N TRP A 150 9.54 -9.00 -2.16
CA TRP A 150 8.17 -8.47 -2.25
C TRP A 150 8.03 -7.30 -3.24
N MET A 151 9.08 -6.50 -3.41
CA MET A 151 9.13 -5.45 -4.43
C MET A 151 9.12 -6.04 -5.84
N ASP A 152 9.91 -7.08 -6.10
CA ASP A 152 9.90 -7.74 -7.41
C ASP A 152 8.51 -8.34 -7.73
N PHE A 153 7.86 -8.94 -6.72
CA PHE A 153 6.47 -9.37 -6.83
C PHE A 153 5.54 -8.21 -7.19
N LEU A 154 5.62 -7.10 -6.45
CA LEU A 154 4.77 -5.93 -6.66
C LEU A 154 4.93 -5.29 -8.04
N LEU A 155 6.18 -5.11 -8.47
CA LEU A 155 6.52 -4.33 -9.67
C LEU A 155 6.32 -5.11 -10.97
N PHE A 156 6.50 -6.43 -10.93
CA PHE A 156 6.55 -7.25 -12.15
C PHE A 156 5.49 -8.35 -12.16
N VAL A 157 5.24 -9.03 -11.04
CA VAL A 157 4.31 -10.16 -11.00
C VAL A 157 2.87 -9.70 -10.90
N VAL A 158 2.57 -8.75 -10.01
CA VAL A 158 1.22 -8.19 -9.84
C VAL A 158 0.66 -7.64 -11.16
N PRO A 159 1.33 -6.71 -11.89
CA PRO A 159 0.77 -6.17 -13.12
C PRO A 159 0.66 -7.18 -14.27
N THR A 160 1.53 -8.19 -14.30
CA THR A 160 1.60 -9.13 -15.44
C THR A 160 0.65 -10.32 -15.26
N LEU A 161 0.55 -10.88 -14.06
CA LEU A 161 -0.23 -12.09 -13.81
C LEU A 161 -1.52 -11.80 -13.05
N VAL A 162 -1.47 -10.95 -12.02
CA VAL A 162 -2.58 -10.81 -11.08
C VAL A 162 -3.62 -9.81 -11.57
N ILE A 163 -3.22 -8.59 -11.92
CA ILE A 163 -4.14 -7.52 -12.34
C ILE A 163 -5.04 -7.95 -13.52
N PRO A 164 -4.54 -8.61 -14.58
CA PRO A 164 -5.39 -9.06 -15.68
C PRO A 164 -6.53 -9.98 -15.23
N SER A 165 -6.32 -10.73 -14.13
CA SER A 165 -7.26 -11.69 -13.58
C SER A 165 -8.21 -11.10 -12.52
N VAL A 166 -8.03 -9.84 -12.11
CA VAL A 166 -8.95 -9.17 -11.17
C VAL A 166 -10.26 -8.87 -11.89
N HIS A 167 -11.38 -9.35 -11.36
CA HIS A 167 -12.69 -9.29 -12.00
C HIS A 167 -13.15 -7.85 -12.31
N LEU A 168 -13.06 -6.97 -11.30
CA LEU A 168 -13.58 -5.60 -11.39
C LEU A 168 -12.62 -4.69 -12.19
N SER A 169 -13.09 -4.17 -13.32
CA SER A 169 -12.31 -3.30 -14.21
C SER A 169 -11.77 -2.04 -13.53
N ILE A 170 -12.58 -1.40 -12.68
CA ILE A 170 -12.16 -0.21 -11.91
C ILE A 170 -11.03 -0.57 -10.94
N ALA A 171 -11.09 -1.75 -10.29
CA ALA A 171 -10.01 -2.20 -9.42
C ALA A 171 -8.71 -2.42 -10.20
N ARG A 172 -8.79 -3.00 -11.42
CA ARG A 172 -7.63 -3.14 -12.32
C ARG A 172 -6.98 -1.80 -12.64
N GLU A 173 -7.77 -0.80 -13.00
CA GLU A 173 -7.29 0.55 -13.29
C GLU A 173 -6.57 1.16 -12.06
N LYS A 174 -7.19 1.08 -10.87
CA LYS A 174 -6.59 1.64 -9.65
C LYS A 174 -5.30 0.92 -9.25
N LEU A 175 -5.25 -0.40 -9.42
CA LEU A 175 -4.04 -1.18 -9.16
C LEU A 175 -2.94 -0.82 -10.18
N ASN A 176 -3.25 -0.76 -11.48
CA ASN A 176 -2.25 -0.40 -12.50
C ASN A 176 -1.65 0.98 -12.23
N ASN A 177 -2.50 1.98 -12.00
CA ASN A 177 -2.05 3.34 -11.72
C ASN A 177 -1.21 3.40 -10.43
N LEU A 178 -1.58 2.62 -9.41
CA LEU A 178 -0.79 2.48 -8.19
C LEU A 178 0.60 1.87 -8.48
N ILE A 179 0.69 0.78 -9.24
CA ILE A 179 1.97 0.14 -9.57
C ILE A 179 2.85 1.07 -10.41
N ILE A 180 2.28 1.81 -11.37
CA ILE A 180 3.01 2.84 -12.13
C ILE A 180 3.53 3.93 -11.19
N SER A 181 2.73 4.40 -10.24
CA SER A 181 3.18 5.37 -9.24
C SER A 181 4.34 4.83 -8.41
N VAL A 182 4.34 3.54 -8.05
CA VAL A 182 5.46 2.92 -7.34
C VAL A 182 6.71 2.89 -8.21
N HIS A 183 6.62 2.50 -9.49
CA HIS A 183 7.75 2.58 -10.43
C HIS A 183 8.33 3.99 -10.53
N LEU A 184 7.48 5.01 -10.62
CA LEU A 184 7.91 6.40 -10.64
C LEU A 184 8.60 6.81 -9.33
N CYS A 185 8.06 6.44 -8.17
CA CYS A 185 8.72 6.71 -6.88
C CYS A 185 10.15 6.14 -6.81
N LEU A 186 10.43 5.04 -7.52
CA LEU A 186 11.75 4.39 -7.59
C LEU A 186 12.62 4.89 -8.76
N SER A 187 12.17 5.90 -9.51
CA SER A 187 12.95 6.49 -10.59
C SER A 187 13.99 7.47 -10.04
N TRP A 188 15.10 7.66 -10.75
CA TRP A 188 16.15 8.61 -10.35
C TRP A 188 15.73 10.06 -10.51
N GLU A 189 14.84 10.33 -11.46
CA GLU A 189 14.37 11.67 -11.81
C GLU A 189 12.86 11.62 -12.00
N LEU A 190 12.20 12.73 -11.64
CA LEU A 190 10.75 12.88 -11.75
C LEU A 190 10.41 14.22 -12.39
N SER A 191 9.56 14.19 -13.41
CA SER A 191 8.96 15.39 -13.98
C SER A 191 7.81 15.90 -13.10
N PRO A 192 7.38 17.17 -13.26
CA PRO A 192 6.20 17.68 -12.57
C PRO A 192 4.93 16.86 -12.87
N SER A 193 4.79 16.32 -14.08
CA SER A 193 3.69 15.43 -14.47
C SER A 193 3.73 14.11 -13.71
N ASP A 194 4.92 13.54 -13.47
CA ASP A 194 5.06 12.30 -12.71
C ASP A 194 4.65 12.50 -11.26
N ILE A 195 5.07 13.62 -10.65
CA ILE A 195 4.68 14.00 -9.28
C ILE A 195 3.16 14.13 -9.16
N LEU A 196 2.52 14.77 -10.14
CA LEU A 196 1.07 14.90 -10.19
C LEU A 196 0.38 13.54 -10.32
N PHE A 197 0.87 12.70 -11.24
CA PHE A 197 0.34 11.35 -11.43
C PHE A 197 0.44 10.51 -10.16
N ILE A 198 1.60 10.50 -9.49
CA ILE A 198 1.80 9.78 -8.23
C ILE A 198 0.74 10.21 -7.20
N LYS A 199 0.57 11.53 -7.03
CA LYS A 199 -0.39 12.11 -6.06
C LYS A 199 -1.81 11.67 -6.34
N GLU A 200 -2.25 11.80 -7.60
CA GLU A 200 -3.62 11.53 -8.02
C GLU A 200 -3.93 10.03 -7.96
N SER A 201 -3.04 9.19 -8.46
CA SER A 201 -3.18 7.73 -8.45
C SER A 201 -3.28 7.17 -7.03
N ILE A 202 -2.40 7.60 -6.12
CA ILE A 202 -2.45 7.15 -4.70
C ILE A 202 -3.72 7.66 -4.02
N SER A 203 -4.09 8.92 -4.22
CA SER A 203 -5.34 9.47 -3.67
C SER A 203 -6.57 8.73 -4.20
N SER A 204 -6.56 8.38 -5.49
CA SER A 204 -7.64 7.63 -6.14
C SER A 204 -7.75 6.21 -5.58
N PHE A 205 -6.62 5.55 -5.33
CA PHE A 205 -6.59 4.23 -4.69
C PHE A 205 -7.08 4.28 -3.23
N GLN A 206 -6.64 5.26 -2.44
CA GLN A 206 -7.16 5.45 -1.07
C GLN A 206 -8.67 5.71 -1.06
N ALA A 207 -9.15 6.55 -1.97
CA ALA A 207 -10.58 6.83 -2.13
C ALA A 207 -11.36 5.55 -2.48
N PHE A 208 -10.84 4.76 -3.42
CA PHE A 208 -11.43 3.48 -3.82
C PHE A 208 -11.58 2.52 -2.63
N LEU A 209 -10.53 2.35 -1.83
CA LEU A 209 -10.59 1.51 -0.62
C LEU A 209 -11.64 2.02 0.37
N ILE A 210 -11.66 3.32 0.66
CA ILE A 210 -12.63 3.93 1.58
C ILE A 210 -14.05 3.74 1.10
N THR A 211 -14.31 3.96 -0.19
CA THR A 211 -15.64 3.74 -0.79
C THR A 211 -16.11 2.30 -0.59
N HIS A 212 -15.27 1.31 -0.87
CA HIS A 212 -15.63 -0.09 -0.69
C HIS A 212 -15.76 -0.50 0.79
N ILE A 213 -15.01 0.13 1.69
CA ILE A 213 -15.18 -0.03 3.14
C ILE A 213 -16.54 0.50 3.59
N LEU A 214 -16.92 1.71 3.16
CA LEU A 214 -18.21 2.33 3.51
C LEU A 214 -19.40 1.55 2.94
N GLN A 215 -19.23 0.93 1.77
CA GLN A 215 -20.23 0.05 1.16
C GLN A 215 -20.30 -1.34 1.80
N GLY A 216 -19.38 -1.67 2.72
CA GLY A 216 -19.30 -2.98 3.37
C GLY A 216 -18.85 -4.11 2.43
N THR A 217 -18.24 -3.79 1.29
CA THR A 217 -17.69 -4.77 0.33
C THR A 217 -16.21 -5.06 0.59
N LEU A 218 -15.55 -4.26 1.42
CA LEU A 218 -14.16 -4.41 1.84
C LEU A 218 -14.05 -4.17 3.35
N SER A 219 -13.22 -4.95 4.03
CA SER A 219 -12.95 -4.73 5.45
C SER A 219 -12.01 -3.54 5.63
N ARG A 220 -12.24 -2.72 6.68
CA ARG A 220 -11.33 -1.62 7.03
C ARG A 220 -9.89 -2.06 7.29
N ARG A 221 -9.68 -3.36 7.53
CA ARG A 221 -8.36 -3.97 7.76
C ARG A 221 -7.35 -3.73 6.65
N CYS A 222 -7.81 -3.48 5.42
CA CYS A 222 -6.92 -3.13 4.32
C CYS A 222 -6.32 -1.73 4.43
N PHE A 223 -6.91 -0.82 5.21
CA PHE A 223 -6.43 0.55 5.34
C PHE A 223 -5.44 0.68 6.49
N THR A 224 -4.30 0.01 6.33
CA THR A 224 -3.23 0.01 7.32
C THR A 224 -2.51 1.36 7.38
N ILE A 225 -1.61 1.50 8.36
CA ILE A 225 -0.72 2.66 8.47
C ILE A 225 0.16 2.86 7.22
N ASN A 226 0.51 1.78 6.51
CA ASN A 226 1.28 1.87 5.27
C ASN A 226 0.47 2.53 4.14
N ILE A 227 -0.82 2.19 4.01
CA ILE A 227 -1.71 2.85 3.05
C ILE A 227 -1.93 4.31 3.40
N HIS A 228 -2.00 4.64 4.69
CA HIS A 228 -2.03 6.02 5.13
C HIS A 228 -0.74 6.76 4.73
N TYR A 229 0.45 6.24 5.08
CA TYR A 229 1.72 6.91 4.77
C TYR A 229 2.04 6.98 3.28
N LEU A 230 1.55 6.03 2.47
CA LEU A 230 1.64 6.11 1.02
C LEU A 230 1.07 7.43 0.49
N GLY A 231 0.01 7.94 1.13
CA GLY A 231 -0.59 9.23 0.80
C GLY A 231 0.28 10.46 1.12
N HIS A 232 1.43 10.29 1.78
CA HIS A 232 2.40 11.36 2.07
C HIS A 232 3.63 11.29 1.14
N ILE A 233 3.72 10.30 0.25
CA ILE A 233 4.95 10.03 -0.54
C ILE A 233 5.38 11.22 -1.39
N VAL A 234 4.44 11.95 -1.99
CA VAL A 234 4.74 13.14 -2.81
C VAL A 234 5.32 14.27 -1.98
N PHE A 235 4.84 14.45 -0.74
CA PHE A 235 5.44 15.42 0.16
C PHE A 235 6.88 15.02 0.51
N MET A 236 7.12 13.73 0.76
CA MET A 236 8.46 13.22 1.05
C MET A 236 9.41 13.41 -0.13
N ILE A 237 8.97 13.07 -1.35
CA ILE A 237 9.72 13.26 -2.59
C ILE A 237 10.10 14.73 -2.76
N GLY A 238 9.18 15.67 -2.49
CA GLY A 238 9.46 17.10 -2.56
C GLY A 238 10.49 17.60 -1.53
N ARG A 239 10.80 16.82 -0.50
CA ARG A 239 11.77 17.19 0.56
C ARG A 239 13.10 16.45 0.45
N LEU A 240 13.07 15.20 0.00
CA LEU A 240 14.20 14.27 0.04
C LEU A 240 14.64 13.79 -1.35
N GLY A 241 13.86 14.09 -2.38
CA GLY A 241 14.04 13.56 -3.72
C GLY A 241 13.30 12.22 -3.92
N PRO A 242 13.34 11.67 -5.15
CA PRO A 242 12.85 10.34 -5.45
C PRO A 242 13.55 9.25 -4.60
N LEU A 243 13.04 8.03 -4.65
CA LEU A 243 13.45 6.92 -3.78
C LEU A 243 14.07 5.77 -4.60
N PRO A 244 15.11 6.02 -5.43
CA PRO A 244 15.60 5.05 -6.41
C PRO A 244 16.37 3.89 -5.80
N SER A 245 16.86 4.04 -4.57
CA SER A 245 17.63 3.04 -3.85
C SER A 245 16.89 2.60 -2.60
N TYR A 246 16.76 1.30 -2.45
CA TYR A 246 16.21 0.69 -1.24
C TYR A 246 17.11 0.96 -0.03
N SER A 247 16.60 1.66 0.99
CA SER A 247 17.28 1.76 2.27
C SER A 247 17.12 0.44 3.05
N CYS A 248 18.24 -0.19 3.41
CA CYS A 248 18.27 -1.41 4.22
C CYS A 248 17.95 -1.15 5.69
#